data_AF-W6TK68-F1
#
_entry.id   AF-W6TK68-F1
#
_cell.length_a   1.000
_cell.length_b   1.000
_cell.length_c   1.000
_cell.angle_alpha   90.00
_cell.angle_beta   90.00
_cell.angle_gamma   90.00
#
_symmetry.space_group_name_H-M   'P 1'
#
loop_
_entity.id
_entity.type
_entity.pdbx_description
1 polymer ?
#
loop_
_entity_poly.entity_id
_entity_poly.type
_entity_poly.pdbx_seq_one_letter_code
_entity_poly.pdbx_strand_id
1 'polypeptide(L)'
;MVLKRIVDELLKEKGRSMTWLAQEMGKTFDGLKLSLTRGSIKYNDIITLSKVLKMPPATFFQSPVIPYDTKITESLVGDQKAEYADLKSNLKNCKEMLTALKDQIKDKDKIISLLSK
;
A
#
# COMPACT_ATOMS: atom_id res chain seq x y z
N MET A 1 -11.93 1.23 -14.55
CA MET A 1 -11.63 0.91 -13.14
C MET A 1 -10.15 1.08 -12.88
N VAL A 2 -9.77 1.58 -11.70
CA VAL A 2 -8.38 1.76 -11.26
C VAL A 2 -7.65 0.41 -11.19
N LEU A 3 -8.35 -0.66 -10.77
CA LEU A 3 -7.78 -1.98 -10.55
C LEU A 3 -7.08 -2.59 -11.79
N LYS A 4 -7.72 -2.56 -12.96
CA LYS A 4 -7.10 -3.09 -14.20
C LYS A 4 -5.76 -2.42 -14.49
N ARG A 5 -5.69 -1.10 -14.35
CA ARG A 5 -4.46 -0.32 -14.59
C ARG A 5 -3.37 -0.71 -13.61
N ILE A 6 -3.70 -0.81 -12.32
CA ILE A 6 -2.76 -1.28 -11.28
C ILE A 6 -2.21 -2.66 -11.64
N VAL A 7 -3.07 -3.61 -12.02
CA VAL A 7 -2.62 -4.97 -12.39
C VAL A 7 -1.74 -4.94 -13.65
N ASP A 8 -2.10 -4.15 -14.67
CA ASP A 8 -1.30 -4.01 -15.89
C ASP A 8 0.10 -3.44 -15.60
N GLU A 9 0.20 -2.42 -14.75
CA GLU A 9 1.47 -1.82 -14.32
C GLU A 9 2.34 -2.84 -13.55
N LEU A 10 1.75 -3.56 -12.61
CA LEU A 10 2.44 -4.59 -11.84
C LEU A 10 2.94 -5.74 -12.70
N LEU A 11 2.18 -6.13 -13.71
CA LEU A 11 2.60 -7.15 -14.66
C LEU A 11 3.78 -6.65 -15.52
N LYS A 12 3.74 -5.38 -15.94
CA LYS A 12 4.84 -4.75 -16.68
C LYS A 12 6.12 -4.69 -15.86
N GLU A 13 6.04 -4.28 -14.59
CA GLU A 13 7.19 -4.26 -13.66
C GLU A 13 7.82 -5.64 -13.47
N LYS A 14 7.00 -6.69 -13.45
CA LYS A 14 7.46 -8.08 -13.27
C LYS A 14 7.83 -8.78 -14.57
N GLY A 15 7.72 -8.12 -15.72
CA GLY A 15 7.94 -8.74 -17.03
C GLY A 15 6.99 -9.91 -17.32
N ARG A 16 5.76 -9.86 -16.79
CA ARG A 16 4.75 -10.91 -16.94
C ARG A 16 3.61 -10.46 -17.85
N SER A 17 2.97 -11.43 -18.51
CA SER A 17 1.82 -11.17 -19.35
C SER A 17 0.51 -11.40 -18.60
N MET A 18 -0.57 -10.78 -19.07
CA MET A 18 -1.93 -11.02 -18.54
C MET A 18 -2.38 -12.47 -18.78
N THR A 19 -1.93 -13.11 -19.87
CA THR A 19 -2.18 -14.53 -20.15
C THR A 19 -1.54 -15.42 -19.10
N TRP A 20 -0.30 -15.13 -18.69
CA TRP A 20 0.37 -15.84 -17.61
C TRP A 20 -0.42 -15.71 -16.30
N LEU A 21 -0.87 -14.50 -15.97
CA LEU A 21 -1.66 -14.28 -14.75
C LEU A 21 -2.98 -15.07 -14.76
N ALA A 22 -3.67 -15.10 -15.90
CA ALA A 22 -4.90 -15.86 -16.06
C ALA A 22 -4.65 -17.36 -15.83
N GLN A 23 -3.55 -17.90 -16.35
CA GLN A 23 -3.16 -19.30 -16.16
C GLN A 23 -2.86 -19.61 -14.69
N GLU A 24 -2.07 -18.78 -14.00
CA GLU A 24 -1.76 -18.97 -12.57
C GLU A 24 -3.01 -18.87 -11.67
N MET A 25 -3.99 -18.06 -12.07
CA MET A 25 -5.26 -17.92 -11.35
C MET A 25 -6.29 -19.00 -11.73
N GLY A 26 -5.99 -19.88 -12.67
CA GLY A 26 -6.94 -20.88 -13.17
C GLY A 26 -8.15 -20.28 -13.89
N LYS A 27 -7.97 -19.13 -14.54
CA LYS A 27 -9.02 -18.39 -15.26
C LYS A 27 -8.73 -18.28 -16.75
N THR A 28 -9.78 -18.07 -17.54
CA THR A 28 -9.61 -17.68 -18.95
C THR A 28 -9.12 -16.24 -19.04
N PHE A 29 -8.32 -15.95 -20.06
CA PHE A 29 -7.81 -14.60 -20.33
C PHE A 29 -8.94 -13.58 -20.39
N ASP A 30 -9.98 -13.86 -21.19
CA ASP A 30 -11.12 -12.96 -21.34
C ASP A 30 -11.92 -12.81 -20.04
N GLY A 31 -12.10 -13.89 -19.28
CA GLY A 31 -12.80 -13.85 -18.00
C GLY A 31 -12.06 -12.98 -16.97
N LEU A 32 -10.74 -13.13 -16.85
CA LEU A 32 -9.93 -12.31 -15.96
C LEU A 32 -9.95 -10.84 -16.41
N LYS A 33 -9.69 -10.57 -17.70
CA LYS A 33 -9.70 -9.21 -18.26
C LYS A 33 -11.04 -8.52 -18.06
N LEU A 34 -12.14 -9.21 -18.31
CA LEU A 34 -13.49 -8.67 -18.11
C LEU A 34 -13.74 -8.35 -16.64
N SER A 35 -13.37 -9.26 -15.73
CA SER A 35 -13.57 -9.07 -14.28
C SER A 35 -12.79 -7.88 -13.72
N LEU A 36 -11.55 -7.67 -14.17
CA LEU A 36 -10.72 -6.53 -13.80
C LEU A 36 -11.25 -5.21 -14.40
N THR A 37 -11.76 -5.26 -15.64
CA THR A 37 -12.28 -4.08 -16.33
C THR A 37 -13.59 -3.60 -15.72
N ARG A 38 -14.52 -4.53 -15.46
CA ARG A 38 -15.84 -4.26 -14.89
C ARG A 38 -15.84 -4.12 -13.37
N GLY A 39 -14.75 -4.52 -12.70
CA GLY A 39 -14.68 -4.52 -11.24
C GLY A 39 -15.53 -5.61 -10.59
N SER A 40 -15.91 -6.65 -11.34
CA SER A 40 -16.70 -7.79 -10.86
C SER A 40 -15.83 -8.94 -10.34
N ILE A 41 -14.58 -8.65 -9.99
CA ILE A 41 -13.65 -9.62 -9.42
C ILE A 41 -14.10 -9.96 -7.99
N LYS A 42 -14.04 -11.24 -7.60
CA LYS A 42 -14.46 -11.67 -6.26
C LYS A 42 -13.33 -11.52 -5.25
N TYR A 43 -13.68 -11.46 -3.96
CA TYR A 43 -12.70 -11.38 -2.88
C TYR A 43 -11.67 -12.52 -2.91
N ASN A 44 -12.10 -13.77 -3.11
CA ASN A 44 -11.18 -14.91 -3.20
C ASN A 44 -10.20 -14.79 -4.38
N ASP A 45 -10.63 -14.16 -5.47
CA ASP A 45 -9.77 -13.92 -6.62
C ASP A 45 -8.71 -12.86 -6.30
N ILE A 46 -9.05 -11.84 -5.50
CA ILE A 46 -8.11 -10.82 -5.02
C ILE A 46 -7.06 -11.45 -4.09
N ILE A 47 -7.46 -12.37 -3.22
CA ILE A 47 -6.52 -13.12 -2.37
C ILE A 47 -5.60 -14.00 -3.23
N THR A 48 -6.14 -14.63 -4.26
CA THR A 48 -5.34 -15.45 -5.19
C THR A 48 -4.37 -14.58 -5.99
N LEU A 49 -4.84 -13.44 -6.49
CA LEU A 49 -4.05 -12.43 -7.19
C LEU A 49 -2.89 -11.94 -6.30
N SER A 50 -3.17 -11.65 -5.03
CA SER A 50 -2.17 -11.28 -4.02
C SER A 50 -1.09 -12.35 -3.84
N LYS A 51 -1.49 -13.63 -3.78
CA LYS A 51 -0.55 -14.76 -3.66
C LYS A 51 0.32 -14.92 -4.90
N VAL A 52 -0.28 -14.92 -6.09
CA VAL A 52 0.43 -15.09 -7.37
C VAL A 52 1.41 -13.94 -7.60
N LEU A 53 0.97 -12.71 -7.32
CA LEU A 53 1.82 -11.53 -7.46
C LEU A 53 2.73 -11.31 -6.24
N LYS A 54 2.66 -12.13 -5.19
CA LYS A 54 3.44 -11.98 -3.94
C LYS A 54 3.39 -10.56 -3.38
N MET A 55 2.20 -9.96 -3.31
CA MET A 55 1.99 -8.61 -2.77
C MET A 55 0.76 -8.54 -1.88
N PRO A 56 0.72 -7.62 -0.89
CA PRO A 56 -0.46 -7.44 -0.05
C PRO A 56 -1.70 -7.06 -0.87
N PRO A 57 -2.90 -7.56 -0.54
CA PRO A 57 -4.15 -7.18 -1.23
C PRO A 57 -4.41 -5.66 -1.21
N ALA A 58 -3.94 -4.96 -0.17
CA ALA A 58 -4.08 -3.51 -0.04
C ALA A 58 -3.48 -2.72 -1.22
N THR A 59 -2.44 -3.25 -1.88
CA THR A 59 -1.82 -2.59 -3.03
C THR A 59 -2.78 -2.43 -4.21
N PHE A 60 -3.80 -3.29 -4.32
CA PHE A 60 -4.81 -3.22 -5.37
C PHE A 60 -5.89 -2.15 -5.13
N PHE A 61 -5.94 -1.62 -3.90
CA PHE A 61 -6.94 -0.66 -3.45
C PHE A 61 -6.30 0.61 -2.95
N GLN A 62 -5.22 1.07 -3.58
CA GLN A 62 -4.68 2.40 -3.31
C GLN A 62 -5.77 3.45 -3.53
N SER A 63 -6.42 3.81 -2.43
CA SER A 63 -7.21 5.02 -2.35
C SER A 63 -6.23 6.16 -2.47
N PRO A 64 -6.52 7.24 -3.21
CA PRO A 64 -5.88 8.51 -2.90
C PRO A 64 -6.01 8.70 -1.40
N VAL A 65 -4.92 9.12 -0.74
CA VAL A 65 -4.94 9.50 0.67
C VAL A 65 -6.01 10.58 0.76
N ILE A 66 -7.23 10.22 1.14
CA ILE A 66 -8.27 11.19 1.45
C ILE A 66 -7.71 11.86 2.70
N PRO A 67 -7.33 13.15 2.66
CA PRO A 67 -6.99 13.85 3.87
C PRO A 67 -8.20 13.67 4.78
N TYR A 68 -7.98 13.18 5.99
CA TYR A 68 -9.03 12.95 6.97
C TYR A 68 -9.78 14.29 7.16
N ASP A 69 -10.89 14.49 6.45
CA ASP A 69 -11.80 15.59 6.74
C ASP A 69 -12.54 15.13 8.00
N THR A 70 -12.28 15.82 9.10
CA THR A 70 -12.77 15.52 10.45
C THR A 70 -14.27 15.78 10.60
N LYS A 71 -15.08 15.40 9.60
CA LYS A 71 -16.54 15.34 9.73
C LYS A 71 -16.91 13.91 10.04
N ILE A 72 -17.02 13.67 11.33
CA ILE A 72 -17.46 12.45 11.99
C ILE A 72 -18.81 12.04 11.39
N THR A 73 -18.81 11.11 10.44
CA THR A 73 -19.96 10.22 10.26
C THR A 73 -19.79 9.11 11.27
N GLU A 74 -20.64 9.13 12.29
CA GLU A 74 -20.75 8.11 13.33
C GLU A 74 -20.94 6.73 12.66
N SER A 75 -19.87 5.95 12.59
CA SER A 75 -19.92 4.57 12.15
C SER A 75 -20.26 3.70 13.37
N LEU A 76 -21.36 2.96 13.26
CA LEU A 76 -21.95 2.02 14.22
C LEU A 76 -21.07 0.78 14.46
N VAL A 77 -19.78 0.94 14.74
CA VAL A 77 -18.89 -0.17 15.10
C VAL A 77 -18.29 0.11 16.48
N GLY A 78 -18.85 -0.59 17.48
CA GLY A 78 -18.49 -0.48 18.88
C GLY A 78 -17.03 -0.87 19.16
N ASP A 79 -16.46 -0.14 20.14
CA ASP A 79 -15.33 -0.49 21.00
C ASP A 79 -14.14 -1.23 20.37
N GLN A 80 -13.26 -0.48 19.69
CA GLN A 80 -11.86 -0.88 19.45
C GLN A 80 -10.84 0.24 19.74
N LYS A 81 -11.22 1.31 20.46
CA LYS A 81 -10.32 2.48 20.67
C LYS A 81 -9.09 2.19 21.53
N ALA A 82 -9.07 1.12 22.32
CA ALA A 82 -7.98 0.83 23.26
C ALA A 82 -6.80 0.04 22.66
N GLU A 83 -7.04 -0.81 21.64
CA GLU A 83 -6.03 -1.79 21.20
C GLU A 83 -4.83 -1.19 20.45
N TYR A 84 -4.94 0.04 19.95
CA TYR A 84 -3.91 0.70 19.16
C TYR A 84 -3.37 1.99 19.77
N ALA A 85 -3.80 2.35 20.99
CA ALA A 85 -3.34 3.55 21.66
C ALA A 85 -1.82 3.53 21.89
N ASP A 86 -1.30 2.39 22.35
CA ASP A 86 0.12 2.16 22.55
C ASP A 86 0.90 2.16 21.22
N LEU A 87 0.36 1.53 20.18
CA LEU A 87 0.98 1.53 18.86
C LEU A 87 1.09 2.95 18.28
N LYS A 88 0.04 3.77 18.49
CA LYS A 88 0.03 5.18 18.06
C LYS A 88 1.05 6.02 18.82
N SER A 89 1.20 5.80 20.12
CA SER A 89 2.22 6.43 20.96
C SER A 89 3.63 6.05 20.48
N ASN A 90 3.88 4.76 20.26
CA ASN A 90 5.17 4.27 19.77
C ASN A 90 5.51 4.82 18.39
N LEU A 91 4.54 4.93 17.49
CA LEU A 91 4.75 5.49 16.16
C LEU A 91 5.09 6.99 16.21
N LYS A 92 4.46 7.74 17.13
CA LYS A 92 4.80 9.15 17.39
C LYS A 92 6.25 9.27 17.87
N ASN A 93 6.65 8.45 18.84
CA ASN A 93 8.01 8.46 19.39
C ASN A 93 9.05 8.12 18.32
N CYS A 94 8.79 7.11 17.47
CA CYS A 94 9.67 6.76 16.35
C CYS A 94 9.83 7.93 15.35
N LYS A 95 8.75 8.67 15.09
CA LYS A 95 8.78 9.84 14.19
C LYS A 95 9.64 10.96 14.77
N GLU A 96 9.50 11.25 16.06
CA GLU A 96 10.28 12.28 16.77
C GLU A 96 11.77 11.91 16.83
N MET A 97 12.07 10.64 17.11
CA MET A 97 13.44 10.12 17.08
C MET A 97 14.07 10.23 15.68
N LEU A 98 13.32 9.92 14.63
CA LEU A 98 13.77 10.01 13.25
C LEU A 98 14.09 11.46 12.85
N THR A 99 13.27 12.42 13.28
CA THR A 99 13.57 13.85 13.05
C THR A 99 14.84 14.29 13.76
N ALA A 100 15.01 13.92 15.04
CA ALA A 100 16.21 14.26 15.80
C ALA A 100 17.49 13.66 15.18
N LEU A 101 17.44 12.40 14.74
CA LEU A 101 18.57 11.74 14.07
C LEU A 101 18.93 12.42 12.75
N LYS A 102 17.92 12.84 11.95
CA LYS A 102 18.18 13.56 10.69
C LYS A 102 18.86 14.90 10.93
N ASP A 103 18.45 15.63 11.95
CA ASP A 103 19.07 16.91 12.27
C ASP A 103 20.48 16.72 12.84
N GLN A 104 20.70 15.70 13.67
CA GLN A 104 22.05 15.32 14.10
C GLN A 104 22.99 14.96 12.94
N ILE A 105 22.49 14.26 11.91
CA ILE A 105 23.29 13.94 10.72
C ILE A 105 23.67 15.24 9.99
N LYS A 106 22.71 16.14 9.75
CA LYS A 106 22.99 17.43 9.10
C LYS A 106 24.03 18.24 9.86
N ASP A 107 23.93 18.29 11.19
CA ASP A 107 24.89 19.02 12.02
C ASP A 107 26.28 18.39 11.93
N LYS A 108 26.39 17.06 11.96
CA LYS A 108 27.65 16.35 11.77
C LYS A 108 28.26 16.60 10.39
N ASP A 109 27.45 16.56 9.33
CA ASP A 109 27.90 16.86 7.96
C ASP A 109 28.42 18.31 7.85
N LYS A 110 27.76 19.25 8.53
CA LYS A 110 28.21 20.65 8.60
C LYS A 110 29.52 20.80 9.36
N ILE A 111 29.69 20.10 10.48
CA ILE A 111 30.95 20.08 11.25
C ILE A 111 32.07 19.51 10.39
N ILE A 112 31.85 18.39 9.71
CA ILE A 112 32.83 17.78 8.80
C ILE A 112 33.20 18.77 7.70
N SER A 113 32.21 19.43 7.07
CA SER A 113 32.45 20.43 6.04
C SER A 113 33.32 21.59 6.52
N LEU A 114 33.12 22.04 7.77
CA LEU A 114 33.92 23.11 8.39
C LEU A 114 35.33 22.66 8.77
N LEU A 115 35.52 21.41 9.18
CA LEU A 115 36.84 20.84 9.53
C LEU A 115 37.66 20.42 8.30
N SER A 116 37.00 20.19 7.16
CA SER A 116 37.64 19.82 5.89
C SER A 116 38.14 21.04 5.10
N LYS A 117 38.07 22.24 5.68
CA LYS A 117 38.38 23.53 5.07
C LYS A 117 39.55 24.18 5.79
#